data_AF-A0A7C7XIJ1-F1
#
_entry.id   AF-A0A7C7XIJ1-F1
#
_cell.length_a   1.000
_cell.length_b   1.000
_cell.length_c   1.000
_cell.angle_alpha   90.00
_cell.angle_beta   90.00
_cell.angle_gamma   90.00
#
_symmetry.space_group_name_H-M   'P 1'
#
loop_
_entity.id
_entity.type
_entity.pdbx_description
1 polymer ?
#
loop_
_entity_poly.entity_id
_entity_poly.type
_entity_poly.pdbx_seq_one_letter_code
_entity_poly.pdbx_strand_id
1 'polypeptide(L)' 'MQEKFSNSEKKKLLKHFSNIDGSVFAITTPKQVDRGALMSRYSRTDKNMRRVFLDEFLKNQNR' A
#
# COMPACT_ATOMS: atom_id res chain seq x y z
N MET A 1 -20.89 2.95 -0.97
CA MET A 1 -19.90 1.97 -1.45
C MET A 1 -19.02 2.69 -2.47
N GLN A 2 -18.02 3.44 -2.00
CA GLN A 2 -17.18 4.28 -2.84
C GLN A 2 -16.08 3.41 -3.45
N GLU A 3 -15.80 3.57 -4.75
CA GLU A 3 -14.71 2.87 -5.41
C GLU A 3 -13.39 3.16 -4.67
N LYS A 4 -12.83 2.13 -4.01
CA LYS A 4 -11.73 2.27 -3.05
C LYS A 4 -10.46 2.91 -3.63
N PHE A 5 -10.21 2.75 -4.93
CA PHE A 5 -9.03 3.21 -5.66
C PHE A 5 -9.36 3.45 -7.14
N SER A 6 -8.81 4.51 -7.73
CA SER A 6 -8.87 4.78 -9.17
C SER A 6 -8.09 3.75 -9.99
N ASN A 7 -8.37 3.63 -11.29
CA ASN A 7 -7.66 2.70 -12.18
C ASN A 7 -6.14 2.91 -12.19
N SER A 8 -5.67 4.15 -12.06
CA SER A 8 -4.25 4.48 -11.94
C SER A 8 -3.64 3.96 -10.64
N GLU A 9 -4.35 4.14 -9.53
CA GLU A 9 -3.92 3.64 -8.21
C GLU A 9 -3.91 2.12 -8.16
N LYS A 10 -4.94 1.45 -8.71
CA LYS A 10 -4.99 -0.02 -8.79
C LYS A 10 -3.77 -0.59 -9.51
N LYS A 11 -3.38 -0.01 -10.65
CA LYS A 11 -2.18 -0.41 -11.40
C LYS A 11 -0.90 -0.24 -10.59
N LYS A 12 -0.79 0.82 -9.79
CA LYS A 12 0.36 1.05 -8.90
C LYS A 12 0.39 0.04 -7.75
N LEU A 13 -0.75 -0.23 -7.14
CA LEU A 13 -0.88 -1.16 -6.02
C LEU A 13 -0.59 -2.60 -6.43
N LEU A 14 -1.05 -3.06 -7.59
CA LEU A 14 -0.81 -4.43 -8.08
C LEU A 14 0.68 -4.75 -8.31
N LYS A 15 1.56 -3.74 -8.38
CA LYS A 15 3.02 -3.93 -8.44
C LYS A 15 3.65 -4.22 -7.07
N HIS A 16 2.91 -4.00 -5.99
CA HIS A 16 3.42 -3.99 -4.62
C HIS A 16 2.59 -4.82 -3.64
N PHE A 17 1.44 -5.33 -4.07
CA PHE A 17 0.55 -6.20 -3.31
C PHE A 17 0.07 -7.34 -4.20
N SER A 18 -0.09 -8.54 -3.64
CA SER A 18 -0.58 -9.71 -4.39
C SER A 18 -2.04 -9.58 -4.86
N ASN A 19 -2.84 -8.80 -4.14
CA ASN A 19 -4.18 -8.39 -4.55
C ASN A 19 -4.54 -7.06 -3.87
N ILE A 20 -5.57 -6.38 -4.37
CA ILE A 20 -5.97 -5.05 -3.88
C ILE A 20 -7.36 -5.00 -3.23
N ASP A 21 -8.18 -6.01 -3.48
CA ASP A 21 -9.56 -6.09 -3.00
C ASP A 21 -9.75 -7.14 -1.89
N GLY A 22 -8.83 -8.11 -1.80
CA GLY A 22 -8.87 -9.18 -0.80
C GLY A 22 -8.50 -8.69 0.60
N SER A 23 -9.11 -9.33 1.60
CA SER A 23 -8.80 -9.15 3.03
C SER A 23 -7.42 -9.72 3.39
N VAL A 24 -7.01 -10.81 2.74
CA VAL A 24 -5.70 -11.43 2.88
C VAL A 24 -4.87 -11.14 1.63
N PHE A 25 -3.66 -10.63 1.83
CA PHE A 25 -2.75 -10.25 0.74
C PHE A 25 -1.30 -10.28 1.22
N ALA A 26 -0.36 -10.42 0.28
CA ALA A 26 1.07 -10.27 0.53
C ALA A 26 1.53 -8.88 0.10
N ILE A 27 2.47 -8.28 0.86
CA ILE A 27 3.22 -7.09 0.43
C ILE A 27 4.43 -7.57 -0.37
N THR A 28 4.47 -7.23 -1.65
CA THR A 28 5.49 -7.68 -2.61
C THR A 28 6.44 -6.56 -3.05
N THR A 29 6.49 -5.44 -2.30
CA THR A 29 7.48 -4.37 -2.55
C THR A 29 8.91 -4.93 -2.54
N PRO A 30 9.82 -4.45 -3.40
CA PRO A 30 11.15 -5.05 -3.57
C PRO A 30 12.01 -4.95 -2.31
N LYS A 31 11.95 -3.80 -1.61
CA LYS A 31 12.71 -3.57 -0.38
C LYS A 31 11.98 -4.15 0.84
N GLN A 32 12.65 -4.99 1.61
CA GLN A 32 12.09 -5.55 2.85
C GLN A 32 11.87 -4.47 3.92
N VAL A 33 12.76 -3.47 3.99
CA VAL A 33 12.65 -2.34 4.93
C VAL A 33 11.35 -1.56 4.74
N ASP A 34 10.90 -1.36 3.49
CA ASP A 34 9.61 -0.71 3.18
C ASP A 34 8.43 -1.48 3.78
N ARG A 35 8.48 -2.82 3.79
CA ARG A 35 7.38 -3.66 4.29
C ARG A 35 7.21 -3.47 5.79
N GLY A 36 8.32 -3.50 6.54
CA GLY A 36 8.31 -3.26 7.99
C GLY A 36 7.89 -1.84 8.34
N ALA A 37 8.44 -0.85 7.63
CA ALA A 37 8.08 0.55 7.82
C ALA A 37 6.59 0.81 7.51
N LEU A 38 6.07 0.24 6.42
CA LEU A 38 4.65 0.35 6.06
C LEU A 38 3.74 -0.25 7.12
N MET A 39 4.06 -1.45 7.60
CA MET A 39 3.31 -2.11 8.68
C MET A 39 3.28 -1.26 9.95
N SER A 40 4.44 -0.76 10.38
CA SER A 40 4.55 0.13 11.55
C SER A 40 3.81 1.44 11.35
N ARG A 41 3.83 2.03 10.14
CA ARG A 41 3.12 3.29 9.87
C ARG A 41 1.62 3.08 9.88
N TYR A 42 1.15 2.04 9.19
CA TYR A 42 -0.26 1.66 9.11
C TYR A 42 -0.90 1.43 10.48
N SER A 43 -0.19 0.75 11.41
CA SER A 43 -0.71 0.47 12.76
C SER A 43 -0.99 1.72 13.61
N ARG A 44 -0.51 2.89 13.16
CA ARG A 44 -0.68 4.19 13.83
C ARG A 44 -1.67 5.10 13.09
N THR A 45 -2.54 4.53 12.27
CA THR A 45 -3.56 5.27 11.51
C THR A 45 -4.86 4.47 11.43
N ASP A 46 -5.97 5.15 11.18
CA ASP A 46 -7.27 4.58 10.82
C ASP A 46 -7.39 4.25 9.32
N LYS A 47 -6.42 4.68 8.51
CA LYS A 47 -6.38 4.49 7.05
C LYS A 47 -6.10 3.03 6.68
N ASN A 48 -6.63 2.61 5.53
CA ASN A 48 -6.23 1.35 4.91
C ASN A 48 -4.74 1.35 4.53
N MET A 49 -4.03 0.24 4.76
CA MET A 49 -2.61 0.08 4.43
C MET A 49 -2.27 0.45 2.98
N ARG A 50 -3.12 0.09 2.00
CA ARG A 50 -2.89 0.42 0.58
C ARG A 50 -3.02 1.92 0.33
N ARG A 51 -3.88 2.61 1.09
CA ARG A 51 -3.99 4.07 1.07
C ARG A 51 -2.75 4.73 1.68
N VAL A 52 -2.28 4.25 2.84
CA VAL A 52 -1.01 4.70 3.45
C VAL A 52 0.16 4.52 2.48
N PHE A 53 0.23 3.38 1.80
CA PHE A 53 1.27 3.13 0.80
C PHE A 53 1.23 4.15 -0.35
N LEU A 54 0.07 4.42 -0.94
CA LEU A 54 -0.07 5.38 -2.04
C LEU A 54 0.23 6.82 -1.61
N ASP A 55 -0.24 7.22 -0.44
CA ASP A 55 -0.17 8.60 0.02
C ASP A 55 1.23 8.96 0.55
N GLU A 56 1.89 8.04 1.26
CA GLU A 56 3.11 8.31 2.02
C GLU A 56 4.34 7.63 1.42
N PHE A 57 4.23 6.35 1.01
CA PHE A 57 5.39 5.59 0.55
C PHE A 57 5.67 5.84 -0.92
N LEU A 58 4.68 5.65 -1.80
CA LEU A 58 4.90 5.74 -3.24
C LEU A 58 5.30 7.16 -3.68
N LYS A 59 4.91 8.19 -2.94
CA LYS A 59 5.30 9.59 -3.19
C LYS A 59 6.69 9.94 -2.64
N ASN A 60 7.22 9.16 -1.70
CA ASN A 60 8.53 9.40 -1.12
C ASN A 60 9.61 8.71 -1.96
N GLN A 61 10.50 9.50 -2.56
CA GLN A 61 11.61 9.00 -3.38
C GLN A 61 12.76 8.43 -2.54
N ASN A 62 12.82 8.76 -1.25
CA ASN A 62 13.89 8.35 -0.33
C ASN A 62 13.52 7.12 0.52
N ARG A 63 12.45 6.39 0.15
CA ARG A 63 12.12 5.10 0.78
C ARG A 63 13.00 3.98 0.24
#